data_AF-A0A6J4H394-F1
#
_entry.id   AF-A0A6J4H394-F1
#
_cell.length_a   1.000
_cell.length_b   1.000
_cell.length_c   1.000
_cell.angle_alpha   90.00
_cell.angle_beta   90.00
_cell.angle_gamma   90.00
#
_symmetry.space_group_name_H-M   'P 1'
#
loop_
_entity.id
_entity.type
_entity.pdbx_description
1 polymer ?
#
loop_
_entity_poly.entity_id
_entity_poly.type
_entity_poly.pdbx_seq_one_letter_code
_entity_poly.pdbx_strand_id
1 'polypeptide(L)'
;MLRVGLTGGIAAGKSLAAGRLRAMGAVVIDADALAREVVEPGTEGLAEVLAAFGGHLATADGSLDRRALGDIIFGDPRARERLNGILHPRIRALAEARTAEAPADAVVVEDLPLLVETGQVARFHLVVVIDAPEDQRIDRMVRLRGMTPEAALSRLRAQLGPDERNAAADVVIDNAGSEADTLAHLEALWHSRILPFNANLLAGVPAVRDPLDPVGSDPTWPAQAARLSARLRRVDPRVLDVEHIGPAAVPGLRAPDVLEFRLMVATPADAAALQPLLTTAGFPPALGQPGAEPAAGHGRLGFHSSADPGRAAEVHLELAGAGVPAGTHDPR
;
A
#
# COMPACT_ATOMS: atom_id res chain seq x y z
N MET A 1 -5.84 -9.23 -9.76
CA MET A 1 -5.00 -9.75 -8.67
C MET A 1 -4.88 -8.70 -7.59
N LEU A 2 -5.05 -9.10 -6.33
CA LEU A 2 -4.85 -8.23 -5.18
C LEU A 2 -3.35 -7.99 -4.94
N ARG A 3 -2.96 -6.74 -4.77
CA ARG A 3 -1.61 -6.31 -4.37
C ARG A 3 -1.60 -5.80 -2.93
N VAL A 4 -0.82 -6.46 -2.09
CA VAL A 4 -0.65 -6.15 -0.68
C VAL A 4 0.78 -5.63 -0.45
N GLY A 5 0.89 -4.46 0.17
CA GLY A 5 2.18 -3.93 0.61
C GLY A 5 2.47 -4.45 2.01
N LEU A 6 3.60 -5.13 2.21
CA LEU A 6 4.04 -5.57 3.52
C LEU A 6 5.23 -4.72 3.95
N THR A 7 5.13 -4.11 5.13
CA THR A 7 6.24 -3.33 5.69
C THR A 7 6.28 -3.46 7.21
N GLY A 8 7.25 -2.82 7.85
CA GLY A 8 7.43 -2.91 9.29
C GLY A 8 8.80 -2.40 9.71
N GLY A 9 8.91 -2.04 10.98
CA GLY A 9 10.16 -1.56 11.55
C GLY A 9 11.25 -2.63 11.51
N ILE A 10 12.51 -2.21 11.59
CA ILE A 10 13.63 -3.14 11.73
C ILE A 10 13.36 -4.10 12.90
N ALA A 11 13.52 -5.40 12.67
CA ALA A 11 13.26 -6.47 13.64
C ALA A 11 11.82 -6.58 14.18
N ALA A 12 10.83 -5.97 13.50
CA ALA A 12 9.42 -6.09 13.88
C ALA A 12 8.81 -7.47 13.54
N GLY A 13 9.46 -8.31 12.73
CA GLY A 13 8.95 -9.64 12.35
C GLY A 13 8.37 -9.75 10.94
N LYS A 14 8.68 -8.79 10.06
CA LYS A 14 8.29 -8.78 8.65
C LYS A 14 8.60 -10.09 7.90
N SER A 15 9.79 -10.66 8.09
CA SER A 15 10.19 -11.92 7.46
C SER A 15 9.36 -13.13 7.95
N LEU A 16 8.94 -13.14 9.22
CA LEU A 16 8.02 -14.16 9.76
C LEU A 16 6.67 -14.06 9.05
N ALA A 17 6.11 -12.84 8.96
CA ALA A 17 4.84 -12.60 8.28
C ALA A 17 4.91 -12.95 6.78
N ALA A 18 5.97 -12.53 6.08
CA ALA A 18 6.21 -12.87 4.68
C ALA A 18 6.32 -14.38 4.46
N GLY A 19 7.02 -15.09 5.34
CA GLY A 19 7.11 -16.55 5.32
C GLY A 19 5.76 -17.22 5.48
N ARG A 20 4.94 -16.76 6.44
CA ARG A 20 3.60 -17.33 6.65
C ARG A 20 2.65 -17.04 5.49
N LEU A 21 2.63 -15.82 4.96
CA LEU A 21 1.82 -15.47 3.79
C LEU A 21 2.18 -16.33 2.58
N ARG A 22 3.47 -16.56 2.34
CA ARG A 22 3.94 -17.48 1.30
C ARG A 22 3.42 -18.90 1.52
N ALA A 23 3.47 -19.41 2.76
CA ALA A 23 2.96 -20.73 3.11
C ALA A 23 1.43 -20.86 2.95
N MET A 24 0.69 -19.74 3.03
CA MET A 24 -0.75 -19.69 2.77
C MET A 24 -1.11 -19.48 1.28
N GLY A 25 -0.12 -19.41 0.39
CA GLY A 25 -0.32 -19.32 -1.06
C GLY A 25 -0.12 -17.94 -1.68
N ALA A 26 0.33 -16.94 -0.91
CA ALA A 26 0.69 -15.64 -1.48
C ALA A 26 1.96 -15.73 -2.35
N VAL A 27 1.98 -15.01 -3.47
CA VAL A 27 3.21 -14.74 -4.21
C VAL A 27 3.92 -13.57 -3.54
N VAL A 28 4.97 -13.87 -2.79
CA VAL A 28 5.71 -12.87 -2.02
C VAL A 28 6.95 -12.42 -2.79
N ILE A 29 6.98 -11.14 -3.14
CA ILE A 29 8.08 -10.44 -3.82
C ILE A 29 8.87 -9.66 -2.76
N ASP A 30 10.10 -10.09 -2.48
CA ASP A 30 10.98 -9.45 -1.51
C ASP A 30 11.91 -8.45 -2.19
N ALA A 31 11.72 -7.16 -1.94
CA ALA A 31 12.51 -6.10 -2.58
C ALA A 31 14.01 -6.17 -2.21
N ASP A 32 14.36 -6.62 -1.00
CA ASP A 32 15.76 -6.81 -0.62
C ASP A 32 16.35 -8.01 -1.37
N ALA A 33 15.57 -9.06 -1.62
CA ALA A 33 16.01 -10.20 -2.44
C ALA A 33 16.20 -9.76 -3.90
N LEU A 34 15.27 -9.00 -4.47
CA LEU A 34 15.40 -8.48 -5.83
C LEU A 34 16.62 -7.56 -5.98
N ALA A 35 16.87 -6.69 -4.99
CA ALA A 35 18.04 -5.81 -4.98
C ALA A 35 19.38 -6.57 -5.01
N ARG A 36 19.39 -7.80 -4.47
CA ARG A 36 20.55 -8.72 -4.56
C ARG A 36 20.61 -9.38 -5.93
N GLU A 37 19.48 -9.90 -6.42
CA GLU A 37 19.35 -10.62 -7.69
C GLU A 37 19.81 -9.77 -8.88
N VAL A 38 19.44 -8.49 -8.92
CA VAL A 38 19.79 -7.59 -10.05
C VAL A 38 21.28 -7.26 -10.16
N VAL A 39 22.09 -7.65 -9.17
CA VAL A 39 23.56 -7.49 -9.15
C VAL A 39 24.30 -8.80 -8.94
N GLU A 40 23.64 -9.95 -9.16
CA GLU A 40 24.33 -11.24 -9.14
C GLU A 40 25.33 -11.36 -10.32
N PRO A 41 26.34 -12.25 -10.22
CA PRO A 41 27.32 -12.46 -11.28
C PRO A 41 26.67 -12.70 -12.64
N GLY A 42 27.16 -11.99 -13.67
CA GLY A 42 26.65 -12.10 -15.05
C GLY A 42 25.44 -11.22 -15.39
N THR A 43 24.90 -10.46 -14.44
CA THR A 43 23.81 -9.52 -14.70
C THR A 43 24.30 -8.19 -15.27
N GLU A 44 23.45 -7.52 -16.06
CA GLU A 44 23.72 -6.15 -16.53
C GLU A 44 23.82 -5.15 -15.38
N GLY A 45 23.04 -5.35 -14.31
CA GLY A 45 23.07 -4.46 -13.15
C GLY A 45 24.43 -4.51 -12.44
N LEU A 46 25.03 -5.69 -12.29
CA LEU A 46 26.40 -5.79 -11.78
C LEU A 46 27.40 -5.07 -12.69
N ALA A 47 27.33 -5.30 -14.00
CA ALA A 47 28.24 -4.68 -14.95
C ALA A 47 28.19 -3.14 -14.89
N GLU A 48 27.00 -2.56 -14.81
CA GLU A 48 26.83 -1.11 -14.67
C GLU A 48 27.33 -0.58 -13.32
N VAL A 49 27.10 -1.31 -12.22
CA VAL A 49 27.66 -0.95 -10.91
C VAL A 49 29.19 -0.93 -10.97
N LEU A 50 29.82 -1.97 -11.54
CA LEU A 50 31.28 -2.03 -11.67
C LEU A 50 31.82 -0.93 -12.60
N ALA A 51 31.10 -0.57 -13.65
CA ALA A 51 31.47 0.55 -14.52
C ALA A 51 31.38 1.91 -13.79
N ALA A 52 30.37 2.10 -12.94
CA ALA A 52 30.13 3.36 -12.25
C ALA A 52 30.98 3.56 -10.98
N PHE A 53 31.33 2.48 -10.29
CA PHE A 53 32.02 2.53 -8.98
C PHE A 53 33.41 1.87 -8.99
N GLY A 54 33.75 1.16 -10.07
CA GLY A 54 35.08 0.58 -10.30
C GLY A 54 35.09 -0.95 -10.18
N GLY A 55 35.87 -1.59 -11.05
CA GLY A 55 36.00 -3.06 -11.11
C GLY A 55 36.61 -3.71 -9.87
N HIS A 56 37.24 -2.93 -8.98
CA HIS A 56 37.77 -3.42 -7.69
C HIS A 56 36.67 -3.89 -6.73
N LEU A 57 35.40 -3.56 -7.01
CA LEU A 57 34.25 -4.05 -6.26
C LEU A 57 33.81 -5.46 -6.67
N ALA A 58 34.43 -6.08 -7.67
CA ALA A 58 34.23 -7.48 -7.97
C ALA A 58 35.13 -8.34 -7.06
N THR A 59 34.52 -9.29 -6.35
CA THR A 59 35.24 -10.32 -5.59
C THR A 59 35.84 -11.37 -6.53
N ALA A 60 36.65 -12.28 -5.98
CA ALA A 60 37.30 -13.35 -6.75
C ALA A 60 36.32 -14.31 -7.45
N ASP A 61 35.11 -14.47 -6.92
CA ASP A 61 34.04 -15.27 -7.53
C ASP A 61 33.13 -14.46 -8.47
N GLY A 62 33.46 -13.20 -8.72
CA GLY A 62 32.72 -12.29 -9.60
C GLY A 62 31.46 -11.69 -8.97
N SER A 63 31.22 -11.90 -7.67
CA SER A 63 30.14 -11.23 -6.95
C SER A 63 30.51 -9.81 -6.54
N LEU A 64 29.51 -9.03 -6.13
CA LEU A 64 29.70 -7.66 -5.67
C LEU A 64 30.20 -7.62 -4.22
N ASP A 65 31.31 -6.96 -3.96
CA ASP A 65 31.73 -6.58 -2.60
C ASP A 65 30.81 -5.48 -2.07
N ARG A 66 29.70 -5.92 -1.47
CA ARG A 66 28.67 -5.05 -0.88
C ARG A 66 29.20 -4.23 0.28
N ARG A 67 30.24 -4.71 0.98
CA ARG A 67 30.84 -3.96 2.09
C ARG A 67 31.62 -2.78 1.53
N ALA A 68 32.50 -3.03 0.57
CA ALA A 68 33.27 -1.98 -0.09
C ALA A 68 32.36 -0.97 -0.80
N LEU A 69 31.30 -1.44 -1.49
CA LEU A 69 30.32 -0.53 -2.08
C LEU A 69 29.57 0.28 -1.01
N GLY A 70 29.20 -0.36 0.11
CA GLY A 70 28.61 0.29 1.27
C GLY A 70 29.46 1.46 1.77
N ASP A 71 30.75 1.23 1.97
CA ASP A 71 31.70 2.24 2.45
C ASP A 71 31.76 3.47 1.53
N ILE A 72 31.57 3.28 0.21
CA ILE A 72 31.48 4.37 -0.77
C ILE A 72 30.16 5.15 -0.63
N ILE A 73 29.01 4.47 -0.59
CA ILE A 73 27.69 5.12 -0.67
C ILE A 73 27.17 5.66 0.67
N PHE A 74 27.68 5.19 1.80
CA PHE A 74 27.27 5.69 3.11
C PHE A 74 27.72 7.14 3.32
N GLY A 75 28.92 7.50 2.86
CA GLY A 75 29.48 8.85 3.00
C GLY A 75 29.11 9.84 1.89
N ASP A 76 28.63 9.36 0.74
CA ASP A 76 28.38 10.19 -0.45
C ASP A 76 26.93 10.07 -0.96
N PRO A 77 26.09 11.09 -0.74
CA PRO A 77 24.73 11.13 -1.27
C PRO A 77 24.65 11.02 -2.80
N ARG A 78 25.61 11.59 -3.54
CA ARG A 78 25.64 11.50 -5.01
C ARG A 78 25.97 10.09 -5.46
N ALA A 79 26.92 9.44 -4.80
CA ALA A 79 27.21 8.02 -5.03
C ALA A 79 25.95 7.16 -4.81
N ARG A 80 25.21 7.42 -3.73
CA ARG A 80 23.94 6.72 -3.44
C ARG A 80 22.88 6.96 -4.51
N GLU A 81 22.71 8.19 -4.96
CA GLU A 81 21.78 8.53 -6.05
C GLU A 81 22.14 7.82 -7.35
N ARG A 82 23.43 7.78 -7.72
CA ARG A 82 23.89 7.04 -8.90
C ARG A 82 23.58 5.54 -8.77
N LEU A 83 23.87 4.93 -7.63
CA LEU A 83 23.57 3.51 -7.40
C LEU A 83 22.06 3.26 -7.52
N ASN A 84 21.25 4.09 -6.87
CA ASN A 84 19.79 3.99 -6.94
C ASN A 84 19.28 4.15 -8.38
N GLY A 85 19.89 5.03 -9.19
CA GLY A 85 19.58 5.19 -10.60
C GLY A 85 19.82 3.94 -11.44
N ILE A 86 20.86 3.15 -11.10
CA ILE A 86 21.18 1.88 -11.76
C ILE A 86 20.22 0.77 -11.29
N LEU A 87 19.98 0.68 -9.97
CA LEU A 87 19.26 -0.44 -9.36
C LEU A 87 17.74 -0.31 -9.44
N HIS A 88 17.17 0.87 -9.18
CA HIS A 88 15.71 1.03 -9.08
C HIS A 88 14.95 0.62 -10.34
N PRO A 89 15.36 0.99 -11.57
CA PRO A 89 14.67 0.54 -12.78
C PRO A 89 14.69 -0.99 -12.92
N ARG A 90 15.81 -1.64 -12.58
CA ARG A 90 15.97 -3.10 -12.68
C ARG A 90 15.13 -3.84 -11.64
N ILE A 91 15.13 -3.35 -10.39
CA ILE A 91 14.31 -3.91 -9.32
C ILE A 91 12.83 -3.82 -9.70
N ARG A 92 12.39 -2.68 -10.26
CA ARG A 92 11.01 -2.50 -10.74
C ARG A 92 10.66 -3.46 -11.87
N ALA A 93 11.50 -3.54 -12.90
CA ALA A 93 11.28 -4.45 -14.03
C ALA A 93 11.21 -5.91 -13.58
N LEU A 94 12.09 -6.32 -12.66
CA LEU A 94 12.09 -7.67 -12.12
C LEU A 94 10.85 -7.94 -11.24
N ALA A 95 10.44 -6.99 -10.40
CA ALA A 95 9.21 -7.10 -9.61
C ALA A 95 7.97 -7.22 -10.50
N GLU A 96 7.91 -6.45 -11.58
CA GLU A 96 6.83 -6.51 -12.58
C GLU A 96 6.81 -7.86 -13.30
N ALA A 97 7.98 -8.37 -13.71
CA ALA A 97 8.08 -9.69 -14.32
C ALA A 97 7.60 -10.80 -13.37
N ARG A 98 8.04 -10.80 -12.10
CA ARG A 98 7.59 -11.76 -11.08
C ARG A 98 6.10 -11.66 -10.78
N THR A 99 5.55 -10.45 -10.85
CA THR A 99 4.10 -10.22 -10.72
C THR A 99 3.35 -10.78 -11.92
N ALA A 100 3.88 -10.63 -13.14
CA ALA A 100 3.26 -11.14 -14.35
C ALA A 100 3.33 -12.68 -14.47
N GLU A 101 4.34 -13.30 -13.85
CA GLU A 101 4.48 -14.76 -13.74
C GLU A 101 3.51 -15.39 -12.71
N ALA A 102 2.92 -14.58 -11.83
CA ALA A 102 2.01 -15.06 -10.82
C ALA A 102 0.66 -15.52 -11.42
N PRO A 103 0.00 -16.56 -10.86
CA PRO A 103 -1.33 -16.98 -11.29
C PRO A 103 -2.33 -15.82 -11.28
N ALA A 104 -3.23 -15.75 -12.25
CA ALA A 104 -4.16 -14.63 -12.40
C ALA A 104 -5.08 -14.39 -11.19
N ASP A 105 -5.26 -15.40 -10.34
CA ASP A 105 -6.04 -15.37 -9.10
C ASP A 105 -5.18 -15.21 -7.83
N ALA A 106 -3.85 -15.10 -7.95
CA ALA A 106 -2.96 -15.00 -6.80
C ALA A 106 -3.07 -13.65 -6.09
N VAL A 107 -2.79 -13.69 -4.78
CA VAL A 107 -2.49 -12.50 -3.98
C VAL A 107 -0.99 -12.24 -4.04
N VAL A 108 -0.61 -11.05 -4.50
CA VAL A 108 0.79 -10.61 -4.56
C VAL A 108 1.10 -9.75 -3.36
N VAL A 109 2.10 -10.16 -2.60
CA VAL A 109 2.60 -9.43 -1.42
C VAL A 109 3.98 -8.87 -1.76
N GLU A 110 4.11 -7.54 -1.82
CA GLU A 110 5.41 -6.89 -1.99
C GLU A 110 5.96 -6.53 -0.62
N ASP A 111 7.03 -7.20 -0.22
CA ASP A 111 7.76 -6.92 0.99
C ASP A 111 8.76 -5.76 0.77
N LEU A 112 8.41 -4.59 1.32
CA LEU A 112 9.07 -3.30 1.09
C LEU A 112 9.42 -2.62 2.42
N PRO A 113 10.67 -2.72 2.91
CA PRO A 113 11.08 -2.11 4.18
C PRO A 113 10.88 -0.60 4.27
N LEU A 114 10.97 0.11 3.13
CA LEU A 114 10.88 1.57 3.04
C LEU A 114 9.58 2.04 2.36
N LEU A 115 8.51 1.23 2.43
CA LEU A 115 7.25 1.48 1.72
C LEU A 115 6.66 2.86 2.04
N VAL A 116 6.70 3.26 3.32
CA VAL A 116 6.12 4.52 3.80
C VAL A 116 7.05 5.69 3.48
N GLU A 117 8.34 5.52 3.78
CA GLU A 117 9.43 6.48 3.55
C GLU A 117 9.51 6.93 2.09
N THR A 118 9.19 6.02 1.16
CA THR A 118 9.25 6.26 -0.28
C THR A 118 7.90 6.66 -0.90
N GLY A 119 6.86 6.84 -0.09
CA GLY A 119 5.53 7.28 -0.55
C GLY A 119 4.81 6.26 -1.44
N GLN A 120 5.10 4.97 -1.28
CA GLN A 120 4.60 3.93 -2.19
C GLN A 120 3.27 3.30 -1.76
N VAL A 121 2.73 3.71 -0.60
CA VAL A 121 1.47 3.23 0.00
C VAL A 121 0.32 3.17 -1.02
N ALA A 122 0.11 4.24 -1.79
CA ALA A 122 -1.01 4.36 -2.73
C ALA A 122 -0.93 3.40 -3.93
N ARG A 123 0.17 2.65 -4.11
CA ARG A 123 0.30 1.60 -5.13
C ARG A 123 -0.42 0.30 -4.76
N PHE A 124 -0.78 0.13 -3.49
CA PHE A 124 -1.31 -1.10 -2.94
C PHE A 124 -2.80 -0.98 -2.64
N HIS A 125 -3.49 -2.12 -2.76
CA HIS A 125 -4.90 -2.23 -2.37
C HIS A 125 -5.04 -2.35 -0.86
N LEU A 126 -4.06 -2.98 -0.21
CA LEU A 126 -3.99 -3.17 1.23
C LEU A 126 -2.55 -3.03 1.69
N VAL A 127 -2.29 -2.21 2.70
CA VAL A 127 -0.97 -2.12 3.35
C VAL A 127 -1.04 -2.75 4.74
N VAL A 128 -0.19 -3.75 4.96
CA VAL A 128 -0.01 -4.43 6.23
C VAL A 128 1.32 -3.99 6.84
N VAL A 129 1.25 -3.41 8.04
CA VAL A 129 2.43 -3.06 8.84
C VAL A 129 2.59 -4.09 9.94
N ILE A 130 3.76 -4.72 10.04
CA ILE A 130 4.15 -5.50 11.21
C ILE A 130 4.84 -4.56 12.19
N ASP A 131 4.33 -4.48 13.41
CA ASP A 131 4.89 -3.66 14.47
C ASP A 131 5.24 -4.48 15.71
N ALA A 132 6.17 -3.97 16.50
CA ALA A 132 6.56 -4.58 17.78
C ALA A 132 7.16 -3.51 18.70
N PRO A 133 7.10 -3.70 20.03
CA PRO A 133 7.69 -2.78 20.99
C PRO A 133 9.19 -2.54 20.74
N GLU A 134 9.64 -1.30 20.99
CA GLU A 134 11.03 -0.87 20.73
C GLU A 134 12.05 -1.73 21.46
N ASP A 135 11.82 -2.02 22.74
CA ASP A 135 12.66 -2.85 23.58
C ASP A 135 12.81 -4.28 23.01
N GLN A 136 11.71 -4.88 22.54
CA GLN A 136 11.75 -6.19 21.89
C GLN A 136 12.49 -6.15 20.55
N ARG A 137 12.32 -5.09 19.76
CA ARG A 137 13.02 -4.94 18.48
C ARG A 137 14.52 -4.79 18.70
N ILE A 138 14.95 -4.06 19.73
CA ILE A 138 16.35 -3.96 20.14
C ILE A 138 16.89 -5.32 20.59
N ASP A 139 16.19 -6.02 21.48
CA ASP A 139 16.59 -7.37 21.95
C ASP A 139 16.78 -8.34 20.77
N ARG A 140 15.83 -8.37 19.83
CA ARG A 140 15.90 -9.19 18.62
C ARG A 140 17.11 -8.84 17.75
N MET A 141 17.44 -7.55 17.59
CA MET A 141 18.63 -7.13 16.83
C MET A 141 19.93 -7.56 17.52
N VAL A 142 19.99 -7.45 18.84
CA VAL A 142 21.18 -7.87 19.61
C VAL A 142 21.34 -9.39 19.54
N ARG A 143 20.31 -10.15 19.94
CA ARG A 143 20.38 -11.61 20.06
C ARG A 143 20.46 -12.34 18.73
N LEU A 144 19.66 -11.93 17.74
CA LEU A 144 19.53 -12.67 16.48
C LEU A 144 20.46 -12.14 15.38
N ARG A 145 20.92 -10.89 15.49
CA ARG A 145 21.75 -10.24 14.46
C ARG A 145 23.12 -9.81 14.96
N GLY A 146 23.46 -10.08 16.22
CA GLY A 146 24.78 -9.81 16.81
C GLY A 146 25.14 -8.33 16.88
N MET A 147 24.15 -7.43 16.89
CA MET A 147 24.38 -5.98 16.97
C MET A 147 24.71 -5.57 18.42
N THR A 148 25.47 -4.48 18.58
CA THR A 148 25.54 -3.82 19.89
C THR A 148 24.23 -3.07 20.17
N PRO A 149 23.85 -2.88 21.44
CA PRO A 149 22.67 -2.08 21.80
C PRO A 149 22.66 -0.68 21.17
N GLU A 150 23.82 -0.03 21.10
CA GLU A 150 23.98 1.32 20.54
C GLU A 150 23.74 1.32 19.03
N ALA A 151 24.27 0.32 18.32
CA ALA A 151 24.06 0.16 16.88
C ALA A 151 22.59 -0.17 16.57
N ALA A 152 21.96 -1.02 17.39
CA ALA A 152 20.55 -1.36 17.28
C ALA A 152 19.65 -0.12 17.47
N LEU A 153 19.90 0.67 18.51
CA LEU A 153 19.18 1.91 18.79
C LEU A 153 19.40 2.97 17.68
N SER A 154 20.63 3.11 17.19
CA SER A 154 20.94 4.01 16.08
C SER A 154 20.15 3.65 14.81
N ARG A 155 20.07 2.36 14.47
CA ARG A 155 19.27 1.90 13.32
C ARG A 155 17.78 2.11 13.51
N LEU A 156 17.26 1.90 14.73
CA LEU A 156 15.86 2.11 15.03
C LEU A 156 15.46 3.59 14.84
N ARG A 157 16.30 4.51 15.35
CA ARG A 157 16.08 5.96 15.26
C ARG A 157 16.25 6.54 13.86
N ALA A 158 16.89 5.81 12.95
CA ALA A 158 17.04 6.23 11.56
C ALA A 158 15.79 5.95 10.70
N GLN A 159 14.81 5.20 11.21
CA GLN A 159 13.55 4.92 10.52
C GLN A 159 12.44 5.90 10.94
N LEU A 160 11.38 5.97 10.15
CA LEU A 160 10.14 6.65 10.57
C LEU A 160 9.63 6.09 11.90
N GLY A 161 9.01 6.96 12.70
CA GLY A 161 8.39 6.57 13.97
C GLY A 161 7.25 5.55 13.77
N PRO A 162 6.89 4.78 14.83
CA PRO A 162 5.81 3.81 14.74
C PRO A 162 4.47 4.48 14.40
N ASP A 163 4.15 5.63 14.99
CA ASP A 163 2.89 6.33 14.73
C ASP A 163 2.75 6.75 13.26
N GLU A 164 3.80 7.34 12.69
CA GLU A 164 3.84 7.75 11.28
C GLU A 164 3.74 6.54 10.34
N ARG A 165 4.41 5.44 10.68
CA ARG A 165 4.36 4.20 9.90
C ARG A 165 2.98 3.53 9.97
N ASN A 166 2.41 3.45 11.17
CA ASN A 166 1.14 2.79 11.43
C ASN A 166 -0.04 3.60 10.86
N ALA A 167 0.07 4.94 10.80
CA ALA A 167 -0.90 5.79 10.11
C ALA A 167 -1.02 5.49 8.60
N ALA A 168 0.03 4.94 7.99
CA ALA A 168 0.03 4.51 6.60
C ALA A 168 -0.55 3.10 6.39
N ALA A 169 -0.86 2.36 7.46
CA ALA A 169 -1.34 0.98 7.41
C ALA A 169 -2.86 0.91 7.21
N ASP A 170 -3.31 -0.04 6.40
CA ASP A 170 -4.71 -0.48 6.41
C ASP A 170 -4.96 -1.54 7.50
N VAL A 171 -3.90 -2.26 7.88
CA VAL A 171 -3.87 -3.19 9.01
C VAL A 171 -2.51 -3.13 9.68
N VAL A 172 -2.50 -3.00 11.01
CA VAL A 172 -1.30 -3.21 11.83
C VAL A 172 -1.41 -4.58 12.47
N ILE A 173 -0.39 -5.42 12.30
CA ILE A 173 -0.24 -6.69 13.02
C ILE A 173 0.77 -6.45 14.14
N ASP A 174 0.27 -6.51 15.38
CA ASP A 174 1.08 -6.43 16.58
C ASP A 174 1.84 -7.75 16.82
N ASN A 175 3.16 -7.66 16.89
CA ASN A 175 4.10 -8.74 17.22
C ASN A 175 4.82 -8.46 18.55
N ALA A 176 4.10 -7.93 19.54
CA ALA A 176 4.52 -7.85 20.94
C ALA A 176 4.37 -9.20 21.69
N GLY A 177 3.44 -10.03 21.25
CA GLY A 177 3.09 -11.31 21.88
C GLY A 177 3.98 -12.47 21.43
N SER A 178 3.45 -13.68 21.49
CA SER A 178 4.16 -14.85 20.98
C SER A 178 4.16 -14.89 19.44
N GLU A 179 5.09 -15.64 18.88
CA GLU A 179 5.09 -15.95 17.44
C GLU A 179 3.73 -16.57 17.02
N ALA A 180 3.18 -17.47 17.82
CA ALA A 180 1.90 -18.11 17.55
C ALA A 180 0.73 -17.11 17.49
N ASP A 181 0.70 -16.12 18.39
CA ASP A 181 -0.35 -15.09 18.40
C ASP A 181 -0.28 -14.23 17.13
N THR A 182 0.94 -13.84 16.74
CA THR A 182 1.19 -13.05 15.52
C THR A 182 0.74 -13.81 14.27
N LEU A 183 1.08 -15.10 14.20
CA LEU A 183 0.67 -15.97 13.08
C LEU A 183 -0.84 -16.16 13.05
N ALA A 184 -1.50 -16.34 14.21
CA ALA A 184 -2.94 -16.45 14.30
C ALA A 184 -3.65 -15.17 13.82
N HIS A 185 -3.16 -13.99 14.21
CA HIS A 185 -3.68 -12.71 13.71
C HIS A 185 -3.52 -12.57 12.20
N LEU A 186 -2.37 -12.99 11.66
CA LEU A 186 -2.10 -12.94 10.22
C LEU A 186 -2.98 -13.92 9.43
N GLU A 187 -3.23 -15.11 9.97
CA GLU A 187 -4.16 -16.09 9.41
C GLU A 187 -5.60 -15.60 9.44
N ALA A 188 -6.02 -14.98 10.54
CA ALA A 188 -7.34 -14.37 10.63
C ALA A 188 -7.49 -13.27 9.57
N LEU A 189 -6.49 -12.39 9.42
CA LEU A 189 -6.48 -11.36 8.37
C LEU A 189 -6.56 -11.98 6.97
N TRP A 190 -5.79 -13.06 6.74
CA TRP A 190 -5.76 -13.75 5.45
C TRP A 190 -7.15 -14.24 5.03
N HIS A 191 -7.84 -14.96 5.91
CA HIS A 191 -9.13 -15.57 5.60
C HIS A 191 -10.31 -14.59 5.66
N SER A 192 -10.29 -13.62 6.59
CA SER A 192 -11.43 -12.71 6.80
C SER A 192 -11.42 -11.50 5.87
N ARG A 193 -10.25 -11.07 5.37
CA ARG A 193 -10.13 -9.85 4.56
C ARG A 193 -9.39 -10.05 3.25
N ILE A 194 -8.19 -10.64 3.28
CA ILE A 194 -7.34 -10.72 2.07
C ILE A 194 -7.97 -11.62 1.00
N LEU A 195 -8.36 -12.85 1.35
CA LEU A 195 -8.98 -13.77 0.39
C LEU A 195 -10.32 -13.25 -0.15
N PRO A 196 -11.28 -12.77 0.67
CA PRO A 196 -12.53 -12.22 0.14
C PRO A 196 -12.31 -10.95 -0.68
N PHE A 197 -11.37 -10.07 -0.30
CA PHE A 197 -11.04 -8.89 -1.10
C PHE A 197 -10.50 -9.30 -2.48
N ASN A 198 -9.57 -10.26 -2.53
CA ASN A 198 -9.06 -10.75 -3.81
C ASN A 198 -10.18 -11.38 -4.66
N ALA A 199 -11.08 -12.17 -4.06
CA ALA A 199 -12.22 -12.75 -4.77
C ALA A 199 -13.16 -11.68 -5.35
N ASN A 200 -13.51 -10.66 -4.55
CA ASN A 200 -14.34 -9.53 -4.98
C ASN A 200 -13.67 -8.75 -6.13
N LEU A 201 -12.36 -8.52 -6.03
CA LEU A 201 -11.58 -7.82 -7.06
C LEU A 201 -11.55 -8.60 -8.38
N LEU A 202 -11.36 -9.92 -8.32
CA LEU A 202 -11.37 -10.79 -9.51
C LEU A 202 -12.75 -10.86 -10.16
N ALA A 203 -13.81 -10.88 -9.35
CA ALA A 203 -15.19 -10.86 -9.84
C ALA A 203 -15.64 -9.46 -10.30
N GLY A 204 -14.89 -8.39 -9.98
CA GLY A 204 -15.28 -7.02 -10.29
C GLY A 204 -16.55 -6.59 -9.55
N VAL A 205 -16.73 -7.05 -8.31
CA VAL A 205 -17.93 -6.76 -7.49
C VAL A 205 -17.54 -6.10 -6.16
N PRO A 206 -18.37 -5.18 -5.62
CA PRO A 206 -18.13 -4.61 -4.31
C PRO A 206 -18.20 -5.67 -3.20
N ALA A 207 -17.61 -5.37 -2.04
CA ALA A 207 -17.82 -6.20 -0.87
C ALA A 207 -19.30 -6.15 -0.45
N VAL A 208 -19.87 -7.32 -0.14
CA VAL A 208 -21.19 -7.41 0.49
C VAL A 208 -21.10 -6.84 1.90
N ARG A 209 -22.07 -5.99 2.26
CA ARG A 209 -22.13 -5.36 3.58
C ARG A 209 -23.53 -5.42 4.13
N ASP A 210 -23.62 -5.70 5.42
CA ASP A 210 -24.84 -5.43 6.19
C ASP A 210 -24.99 -3.92 6.38
N PRO A 211 -26.21 -3.42 6.62
CA PRO A 211 -26.43 -2.03 7.00
C PRO A 211 -25.55 -1.64 8.19
N LEU A 212 -24.80 -0.54 8.05
CA LEU A 212 -23.90 -0.05 9.09
C LEU A 212 -24.64 0.89 10.04
N ASP A 213 -24.75 0.47 11.30
CA ASP A 213 -25.28 1.33 12.35
C ASP A 213 -24.35 2.55 12.58
N PRO A 214 -24.90 3.76 12.80
CA PRO A 214 -24.08 4.93 13.09
C PRO A 214 -23.25 4.76 14.38
N VAL A 215 -21.93 4.85 14.25
CA VAL A 215 -20.97 4.79 15.35
C VAL A 215 -20.59 6.20 15.81
N GLY A 216 -19.85 6.28 16.93
CA GLY A 216 -19.17 7.53 17.29
C GLY A 216 -18.11 7.90 16.24
N SER A 217 -17.75 9.19 16.15
CA SER A 217 -16.68 9.62 15.25
C SER A 217 -15.40 8.84 15.53
N ASP A 218 -14.89 8.14 14.51
CA ASP A 218 -13.63 7.42 14.61
C ASP A 218 -12.46 8.38 14.30
N PRO A 219 -11.50 8.57 15.22
CA PRO A 219 -10.36 9.47 15.00
C PRO A 219 -9.42 9.01 13.88
N THR A 220 -9.54 7.76 13.42
CA THR A 220 -8.72 7.18 12.35
C THR A 220 -9.30 7.41 10.95
N TRP A 221 -10.58 7.80 10.82
CA TRP A 221 -11.20 8.07 9.52
C TRP A 221 -10.43 9.06 8.64
N PRO A 222 -9.89 10.19 9.13
CA PRO A 222 -9.11 11.10 8.29
C PRO A 222 -7.88 10.43 7.66
N ALA A 223 -7.16 9.59 8.40
CA ALA A 223 -6.00 8.87 7.89
C ALA A 223 -6.41 7.79 6.87
N GLN A 224 -7.47 7.04 7.15
CA GLN A 224 -8.03 6.06 6.22
C GLN A 224 -8.49 6.74 4.91
N ALA A 225 -9.20 7.87 5.01
CA ALA A 225 -9.68 8.65 3.87
C ALA A 225 -8.54 9.23 3.04
N ALA A 226 -7.46 9.70 3.69
CA ALA A 226 -6.27 10.18 2.99
C ALA A 226 -5.61 9.08 2.16
N ARG A 227 -5.52 7.85 2.67
CA ARG A 227 -4.96 6.70 1.92
C ARG A 227 -5.80 6.34 0.71
N LEU A 228 -7.13 6.23 0.87
CA LEU A 228 -8.03 5.93 -0.24
C LEU A 228 -8.04 7.07 -1.27
N SER A 229 -8.01 8.33 -0.83
CA SER A 229 -7.91 9.49 -1.74
C SER A 229 -6.61 9.46 -2.56
N ALA A 230 -5.47 9.16 -1.93
CA ALA A 230 -4.20 9.05 -2.63
C ALA A 230 -4.21 7.90 -3.67
N ARG A 231 -4.88 6.79 -3.35
CA ARG A 231 -5.08 5.67 -4.28
C ARG A 231 -5.96 6.07 -5.46
N LEU A 232 -7.11 6.70 -5.20
CA LEU A 232 -8.05 7.16 -6.22
C LEU A 232 -7.42 8.18 -7.18
N ARG A 233 -6.65 9.15 -6.67
CA ARG A 233 -5.92 10.14 -7.50
C ARG A 233 -4.86 9.49 -8.40
N ARG A 234 -4.31 8.34 -8.01
CA ARG A 234 -3.28 7.63 -8.79
C ARG A 234 -3.87 6.81 -9.94
N VAL A 235 -5.18 6.53 -9.93
CA VAL A 235 -5.83 5.61 -10.87
C VAL A 235 -5.52 5.99 -12.32
N ASP A 236 -5.70 7.27 -12.67
CA ASP A 236 -5.46 7.77 -14.02
C ASP A 236 -5.42 9.32 -14.03
N PRO A 237 -4.68 9.96 -14.96
CA PRO A 237 -4.65 11.42 -15.10
C PRO A 237 -6.01 12.09 -15.36
N ARG A 238 -7.05 11.35 -15.77
CA ARG A 238 -8.42 11.86 -15.91
C ARG A 238 -9.10 12.21 -14.59
N VAL A 239 -8.57 11.72 -13.46
CA VAL A 239 -9.06 12.09 -12.13
C VAL A 239 -8.59 13.51 -11.82
N LEU A 240 -9.52 14.48 -11.88
CA LEU A 240 -9.20 15.89 -11.68
C LEU A 240 -9.10 16.25 -10.20
N ASP A 241 -10.00 15.70 -9.38
CA ASP A 241 -10.02 15.89 -7.94
C ASP A 241 -10.68 14.71 -7.22
N VAL A 242 -10.31 14.52 -5.95
CA VAL A 242 -10.92 13.56 -5.04
C VAL A 242 -11.13 14.24 -3.70
N GLU A 243 -12.37 14.33 -3.27
CA GLU A 243 -12.79 14.95 -2.01
C GLU A 243 -13.44 13.90 -1.10
N HIS A 244 -13.02 13.84 0.17
CA HIS A 244 -13.71 13.05 1.19
C HIS A 244 -14.94 13.82 1.67
N ILE A 245 -16.12 13.24 1.46
CA ILE A 245 -17.43 13.85 1.71
C ILE A 245 -18.24 12.99 2.70
N GLY A 246 -19.49 13.36 2.92
CA GLY A 246 -20.41 12.60 3.75
C GLY A 246 -20.18 12.78 5.25
N PRO A 247 -20.98 12.11 6.10
CA PRO A 247 -20.95 12.31 7.54
C PRO A 247 -19.62 11.94 8.20
N ALA A 248 -18.91 10.92 7.69
CA ALA A 248 -17.61 10.49 8.21
C ALA A 248 -16.48 11.53 7.95
N ALA A 249 -16.70 12.49 7.05
CA ALA A 249 -15.78 13.60 6.81
C ALA A 249 -15.93 14.75 7.84
N VAL A 250 -16.98 14.74 8.66
CA VAL A 250 -17.27 15.80 9.63
C VAL A 250 -16.77 15.39 11.03
N PRO A 251 -15.74 16.04 11.58
CA PRO A 251 -15.21 15.69 12.89
C PRO A 251 -16.28 15.76 13.99
N GLY A 252 -16.35 14.71 14.82
CA GLY A 252 -17.28 14.64 15.96
C GLY A 252 -18.71 14.25 15.60
N LEU A 253 -19.04 14.07 14.31
CA LEU A 253 -20.36 13.61 13.89
C LEU A 253 -20.48 12.09 14.04
N ARG A 254 -21.65 11.63 14.51
CA ARG A 254 -21.99 10.20 14.46
C ARG A 254 -22.37 9.84 13.02
N ALA A 255 -21.73 8.81 12.49
CA ALA A 255 -21.87 8.39 11.12
C ALA A 255 -21.79 6.87 11.00
N PRO A 256 -22.42 6.25 9.98
CA PRO A 256 -22.06 4.90 9.57
C PRO A 256 -20.55 4.84 9.26
N ASP A 257 -19.92 3.70 9.54
CA ASP A 257 -18.48 3.50 9.31
C ASP A 257 -18.15 3.25 7.82
N VAL A 258 -18.52 4.21 6.98
CA VAL A 258 -18.31 4.25 5.53
C VAL A 258 -17.66 5.56 5.14
N LEU A 259 -16.63 5.49 4.29
CA LEU A 259 -15.94 6.68 3.78
C LEU A 259 -16.46 7.01 2.38
N GLU A 260 -17.04 8.19 2.21
CA GLU A 260 -17.64 8.62 0.95
C GLU A 260 -16.70 9.58 0.21
N PHE A 261 -16.56 9.39 -1.10
CA PHE A 261 -15.68 10.21 -1.93
C PHE A 261 -16.42 10.78 -3.13
N ARG A 262 -16.23 12.07 -3.40
CA ARG A 262 -16.52 12.67 -4.69
C ARG A 262 -15.27 12.59 -5.56
N LEU A 263 -15.39 12.04 -6.77
CA LEU A 263 -14.34 11.96 -7.76
C LEU A 263 -14.74 12.75 -9.01
N MET A 264 -13.95 13.77 -9.33
CA MET A 264 -14.27 14.72 -10.39
C MET A 264 -13.56 14.37 -11.70
N VAL A 265 -14.30 14.44 -12.81
CA VAL A 265 -13.80 14.19 -14.17
C VAL A 265 -14.22 15.29 -15.14
N ALA A 266 -13.51 15.46 -16.26
CA ALA A 266 -13.83 16.51 -17.23
C ALA A 266 -15.09 16.18 -18.05
N THR A 267 -15.27 14.92 -18.44
CA THR A 267 -16.34 14.50 -19.36
C THR A 267 -16.99 13.17 -18.98
N PRO A 268 -18.21 12.88 -19.47
CA PRO A 268 -18.81 11.55 -19.30
C PRO A 268 -17.99 10.43 -19.95
N ALA A 269 -17.27 10.71 -21.03
CA ALA A 269 -16.37 9.75 -21.67
C ALA A 269 -15.19 9.40 -20.77
N ASP A 270 -14.65 10.37 -20.02
CA ASP A 270 -13.60 10.11 -19.03
C ASP A 270 -14.10 9.22 -17.89
N ALA A 271 -15.33 9.44 -17.40
CA ALA A 271 -15.93 8.55 -16.40
C ALA A 271 -16.06 7.10 -16.91
N ALA A 272 -16.53 6.91 -18.15
CA ALA A 272 -16.62 5.58 -18.75
C ALA A 272 -15.25 4.90 -18.90
N ALA A 273 -14.22 5.67 -19.29
CA ALA A 273 -12.85 5.16 -19.41
C ALA A 273 -12.21 4.80 -18.05
N LEU A 274 -12.60 5.51 -16.98
CA LEU A 274 -12.11 5.25 -15.62
C LEU A 274 -12.70 4.00 -14.98
N GLN A 275 -13.91 3.59 -15.37
CA GLN A 275 -14.62 2.47 -14.73
C GLN A 275 -13.79 1.17 -14.58
N PRO A 276 -13.13 0.63 -15.63
CA PRO A 276 -12.28 -0.56 -15.49
C PRO A 276 -11.02 -0.30 -14.65
N LEU A 277 -10.49 0.92 -14.65
CA LEU A 277 -9.32 1.30 -13.87
C LEU A 277 -9.65 1.42 -12.37
N LEU A 278 -10.81 1.98 -12.04
CA LEU A 278 -11.34 2.01 -10.67
C LEU A 278 -11.60 0.60 -10.13
N THR A 279 -12.15 -0.29 -10.98
CA THR A 279 -12.31 -1.71 -10.65
C THR A 279 -10.98 -2.34 -10.30
N THR A 280 -9.95 -2.12 -11.13
CA THR A 280 -8.58 -2.59 -10.88
C THR A 280 -8.00 -2.01 -9.59
N ALA A 281 -8.37 -0.78 -9.22
CA ALA A 281 -7.93 -0.13 -7.98
C ALA A 281 -8.70 -0.56 -6.71
N GLY A 282 -9.67 -1.47 -6.85
CA GLY A 282 -10.47 -2.00 -5.74
C GLY A 282 -11.84 -1.33 -5.55
N PHE A 283 -12.31 -0.55 -6.53
CA PHE A 283 -13.60 0.13 -6.52
C PHE A 283 -14.45 -0.26 -7.75
N PRO A 284 -14.97 -1.48 -7.80
CA PRO A 284 -15.90 -1.89 -8.84
C PRO A 284 -17.22 -1.09 -8.82
N PRO A 285 -17.98 -1.08 -9.93
CA PRO A 285 -19.31 -0.47 -9.99
C PRO A 285 -20.26 -1.12 -8.98
N ALA A 286 -21.02 -0.31 -8.25
CA ALA A 286 -21.99 -0.76 -7.26
C ALA A 286 -23.44 -0.66 -7.80
N LEU A 287 -23.66 -1.14 -9.02
CA LEU A 287 -24.98 -1.10 -9.65
C LEU A 287 -26.00 -1.91 -8.84
N GLY A 288 -27.12 -1.30 -8.47
CA GLY A 288 -28.22 -1.96 -7.76
C GLY A 288 -28.08 -2.05 -6.23
N GLN A 289 -27.05 -1.46 -5.62
CA GLN A 289 -27.00 -1.31 -4.15
C GLN A 289 -27.85 -0.11 -3.67
N PRO A 290 -28.36 -0.11 -2.43
CA PRO A 290 -29.02 1.08 -1.85
C PRO A 290 -28.08 2.30 -1.93
N GLY A 291 -28.55 3.43 -2.42
CA GLY A 291 -27.72 4.63 -2.66
C GLY A 291 -27.00 4.67 -4.02
N ALA A 292 -27.07 3.59 -4.81
CA ALA A 292 -26.57 3.55 -6.19
C ALA A 292 -27.45 4.32 -7.18
N GLU A 293 -28.71 4.57 -6.84
CA GLU A 293 -29.58 5.40 -7.68
C GLU A 293 -29.06 6.85 -7.70
N PRO A 294 -28.97 7.48 -8.88
CA PRO A 294 -28.61 8.88 -8.97
C PRO A 294 -29.68 9.70 -8.24
N ALA A 295 -29.30 10.43 -7.20
CA ALA A 295 -30.15 11.48 -6.65
C ALA A 295 -30.44 12.46 -7.79
N ALA A 296 -31.70 12.49 -8.26
CA ALA A 296 -32.12 13.27 -9.42
C ALA A 296 -31.59 14.71 -9.31
N GLY A 297 -30.77 15.13 -10.29
CA GLY A 297 -30.30 16.52 -10.43
C GLY A 297 -28.81 16.83 -10.17
N HIS A 298 -27.96 15.86 -9.81
CA HIS A 298 -26.58 16.15 -9.35
C HIS A 298 -25.43 15.87 -10.33
N GLY A 299 -25.70 15.53 -11.60
CA GLY A 299 -24.61 15.29 -12.57
C GLY A 299 -23.70 14.09 -12.26
N ARG A 300 -24.17 13.15 -11.42
CA ARG A 300 -23.49 11.89 -11.07
C ARG A 300 -23.40 10.98 -12.30
N LEU A 301 -22.19 10.63 -12.68
CA LEU A 301 -21.85 9.81 -13.86
C LEU A 301 -21.67 8.33 -13.54
N GLY A 302 -21.40 8.00 -12.27
CA GLY A 302 -21.14 6.63 -11.84
C GLY A 302 -21.10 6.49 -10.33
N PHE A 303 -21.27 5.24 -9.86
CA PHE A 303 -21.17 4.88 -8.45
C PHE A 303 -20.38 3.58 -8.29
N HIS A 304 -19.38 3.65 -7.42
CA HIS A 304 -18.49 2.54 -7.14
C HIS A 304 -18.40 2.34 -5.63
N SER A 305 -18.11 1.11 -5.22
CA SER A 305 -17.94 0.77 -3.81
C SER A 305 -16.75 -0.15 -3.65
N SER A 306 -16.08 -0.02 -2.51
CA SER A 306 -14.87 -0.78 -2.19
C SER A 306 -15.14 -2.30 -2.22
N ALA A 307 -14.26 -3.03 -2.88
CA ALA A 307 -14.21 -4.50 -2.88
C ALA A 307 -13.58 -5.08 -1.59
N ASP A 308 -12.99 -4.22 -0.74
CA ASP A 308 -12.42 -4.61 0.56
C ASP A 308 -13.55 -4.79 1.59
N PRO A 309 -13.72 -6.00 2.18
CA PRO A 309 -14.69 -6.21 3.25
C PRO A 309 -14.28 -5.51 4.55
N GLY A 310 -13.00 -5.23 4.76
CA GLY A 310 -12.49 -4.62 6.00
C GLY A 310 -12.44 -3.10 5.98
N ARG A 311 -12.80 -2.44 4.87
CA ARG A 311 -12.97 -0.98 4.85
C ARG A 311 -14.07 -0.57 3.89
N ALA A 312 -15.18 -0.12 4.48
CA ALA A 312 -16.27 0.43 3.70
C ALA A 312 -15.91 1.80 3.10
N ALA A 313 -16.11 1.91 1.79
CA ALA A 313 -15.92 3.15 1.06
C ALA A 313 -16.77 3.18 -0.21
N GLU A 314 -17.19 4.38 -0.58
CA GLU A 314 -18.10 4.69 -1.69
C GLU A 314 -17.52 5.83 -2.52
N VAL A 315 -17.62 5.73 -3.85
CA VAL A 315 -17.04 6.72 -4.78
C VAL A 315 -18.10 7.16 -5.78
N HIS A 316 -18.35 8.46 -5.80
CA HIS A 316 -19.34 9.15 -6.63
C HIS A 316 -18.59 9.88 -7.74
N LEU A 317 -18.77 9.45 -8.99
CA LEU A 317 -18.17 10.13 -10.14
C LEU A 317 -19.04 11.30 -10.56
N GLU A 318 -18.47 12.49 -10.69
CA GLU A 318 -19.19 13.73 -11.01
C GLU A 318 -18.42 14.56 -12.05
N LEU A 319 -19.13 15.38 -12.83
CA LEU A 319 -18.52 16.32 -13.77
C LEU A 319 -17.92 17.53 -13.04
N ALA A 320 -16.68 17.88 -13.39
CA ALA A 320 -16.06 19.12 -12.95
C ALA A 320 -16.88 20.34 -13.39
N GLY A 321 -17.15 21.25 -12.45
CA GLY A 321 -17.91 22.47 -12.72
C GLY A 321 -19.44 22.31 -12.64
N ALA A 322 -19.96 21.11 -12.36
CA ALA A 322 -21.35 20.91 -11.95
C ALA A 322 -21.52 21.39 -10.48
N GLY A 323 -21.39 22.69 -10.25
CA GLY A 323 -21.66 23.30 -8.96
C GLY A 323 -23.14 23.17 -8.59
N VAL A 324 -23.38 22.81 -7.33
CA VAL A 324 -24.62 22.89 -6.54
C VAL A 324 -25.69 23.77 -7.19
N PRO A 325 -26.94 23.30 -7.42
CA PRO A 325 -28.01 24.18 -7.86
C PRO A 325 -28.13 25.30 -6.85
N ALA A 326 -27.93 26.54 -7.30
CA ALA A 326 -28.14 27.72 -6.50
C ALA A 326 -29.50 27.59 -5.83
N GLY A 327 -29.51 27.39 -4.51
CA GLY A 327 -30.73 27.40 -3.73
C GLY A 327 -31.45 28.70 -4.06
N THR A 328 -32.63 28.57 -4.65
CA THR A 328 -33.57 29.66 -4.82
C THR A 328 -33.91 30.17 -3.42
N HIS A 329 -33.13 31.11 -2.91
CA HIS A 329 -33.64 32.10 -1.98
C HIS A 329 -34.64 32.94 -2.77
N ASP A 330 -35.90 32.52 -2.74
CA ASP A 330 -37.04 33.38 -3.00
C ASP A 330 -37.17 34.32 -1.79
N PRO A 331 -36.94 35.64 -1.94
CA PRO A 331 -37.29 36.60 -0.91
C PRO A 331 -38.71 37.07 -1.20
N ARG A 332 -39.69 36.43 -0.58
CA ARG A 332 -41.02 36.99 -0.38
C ARG A 332 -41.50 36.74 1.04
#